data_AF-A0A0R3QXX1-F1
#
_entry.id   AF-A0A0R3QXX1-F1
#
_cell.length_a   1.000
_cell.length_b   1.000
_cell.length_c   1.000
_cell.angle_alpha   90.00
_cell.angle_beta   90.00
_cell.angle_gamma   90.00
#
_symmetry.space_group_name_H-M   'P 1'
#
loop_
_entity.id
_entity.type
_entity.pdbx_description
1 polymer ?
#
loop_
_entity_poly.entity_id
_entity_poly.type
_entity_poly.pdbx_seq_one_letter_code
_entity_poly.pdbx_strand_id
1 'polypeptide(L)' 'MPDINFERIAEYANELSGSDLKEVCRLAVLSRVKDAFIKGKDLNNETTRMIRESDVIQSVMKYKQTIQVSGTIPVFEPLD' A
#
# COMPACT_ATOMS: atom_id res chain seq x y z
N MET A 1 12.59 18.28 4.62
CA MET A 1 12.05 16.92 4.33
C MET A 1 10.74 17.10 3.60
N PRO A 2 10.31 16.22 2.68
CA PRO A 2 8.91 16.25 2.24
C PRO A 2 8.05 15.93 3.46
N ASP A 3 7.27 16.90 3.93
CA ASP A 3 6.36 16.70 5.06
C ASP A 3 5.29 15.69 4.64
N ILE A 4 5.30 14.52 5.27
CA ILE A 4 4.24 13.52 5.12
C ILE A 4 3.10 13.98 6.02
N ASN A 5 1.91 14.24 5.45
CA ASN A 5 0.74 14.50 6.27
C ASN A 5 0.15 13.17 6.78
N PHE A 6 0.52 12.80 8.00
CA PHE A 6 0.06 11.57 8.64
C PHE A 6 -1.43 11.60 9.02
N GLU A 7 -2.00 12.77 9.32
CA GLU A 7 -3.44 12.91 9.61
C GLU A 7 -4.26 12.54 8.37
N ARG A 8 -3.87 13.07 7.21
CA ARG A 8 -4.50 12.72 5.93
C ARG A 8 -4.38 11.23 5.62
N ILE A 9 -3.21 10.62 5.88
CA ILE A 9 -3.04 9.16 5.70
C ILE A 9 -4.00 8.40 6.62
N ALA A 10 -4.17 8.84 7.88
CA ALA A 10 -5.07 8.21 8.84
C ALA A 10 -6.53 8.28 8.38
N GLU A 11 -6.96 9.39 7.77
CA GLU A 11 -8.30 9.51 7.16
C GLU A 11 -8.53 8.43 6.09
N TYR A 12 -7.58 8.23 5.18
CA TYR A 12 -7.67 7.18 4.17
C TYR A 12 -7.65 5.78 4.79
N ALA A 13 -6.87 5.61 5.85
CA ALA A 13 -6.65 4.33 6.52
C ALA A 13 -7.69 4.00 7.60
N ASN A 14 -8.78 4.77 7.70
CA ASN A 14 -9.90 4.47 8.59
C ASN A 14 -10.36 3.01 8.41
N GLU A 15 -10.80 2.36 9.50
CA GLU A 15 -11.25 0.95 9.52
C GLU A 15 -10.15 -0.10 9.28
N LEU A 16 -8.89 0.28 9.09
CA LEU A 16 -7.77 -0.66 9.02
C LEU A 16 -7.25 -0.99 10.42
N SER A 17 -7.00 -2.27 10.66
CA SER A 17 -6.32 -2.74 11.87
C SER A 17 -4.82 -2.40 11.85
N GLY A 18 -4.13 -2.56 12.98
CA GLY A 18 -2.68 -2.37 13.04
C GLY A 18 -1.89 -3.30 12.10
N SER A 19 -2.35 -4.54 11.90
CA SER A 19 -1.75 -5.46 10.93
C SER A 19 -1.97 -5.02 9.48
N ASP A 20 -3.14 -4.45 9.18
CA ASP A 20 -3.46 -3.91 7.86
C ASP A 20 -2.56 -2.71 7.54
N LEU A 21 -2.37 -1.81 8.52
CA LEU A 21 -1.47 -0.67 8.39
C LEU A 21 -0.02 -1.10 8.14
N LYS A 22 0.45 -2.15 8.84
CA LYS A 22 1.78 -2.74 8.59
C LYS A 22 1.90 -3.21 7.14
N GLU A 23 0.87 -3.89 6.63
CA GLU A 23 0.88 -4.41 5.27
C GLU A 23 0.80 -3.31 4.22
N VAL A 24 -0.03 -2.28 4.43
CA VAL A 24 -0.06 -1.07 3.59
C VAL A 24 1.31 -0.42 3.49
N CYS A 25 2.03 -0.26 4.61
CA CYS A 25 3.38 0.31 4.61
C CYS A 25 4.35 -0.56 3.80
N ARG A 26 4.27 -1.89 3.96
CA ARG A 26 5.07 -2.84 3.16
C ARG A 26 4.80 -2.69 1.66
N LEU A 27 3.53 -2.55 1.29
CA LEU A 27 3.11 -2.35 -0.10
C LEU A 27 3.59 -1.02 -0.68
N ALA A 28 3.53 0.07 0.10
CA ALA A 28 4.01 1.39 -0.32
C ALA A 28 5.51 1.36 -0.65
N VAL A 29 6.31 0.74 0.22
CA VAL A 29 7.75 0.54 -0.02
C VAL A 29 8.00 -0.27 -1.28
N LEU A 30 7.31 -1.40 -1.43
CA LEU A 30 7.48 -2.27 -2.58
C LEU A 30 7.08 -1.58 -3.89
N SER A 31 5.98 -0.83 -3.89
CA SER A 31 5.47 -0.10 -5.06
C SER A 31 6.48 0.95 -5.53
N ARG A 32 7.06 1.71 -4.59
CA ARG A 32 8.06 2.73 -4.89
C ARG A 32 9.31 2.15 -5.53
N VAL A 33 9.84 1.06 -4.98
CA VAL A 33 11.03 0.39 -5.51
C VAL A 33 10.74 -0.22 -6.88
N LYS A 34 9.57 -0.85 -7.07
CA LYS A 34 9.15 -1.41 -8.37
C LYS A 34 9.04 -0.33 -9.44
N ASP A 35 8.40 0.80 -9.13
CA ASP A 35 8.26 1.92 -10.07
C ASP A 35 9.62 2.50 -10.46
N ALA A 36 10.53 2.68 -9.49
CA ALA A 36 11.89 3.11 -9.76
C ALA A 36 12.66 2.14 -10.67
N PHE A 37 12.55 0.83 -10.40
CA PHE A 37 13.17 -0.21 -11.22
C PHE A 37 12.65 -0.19 -12.66
N ILE A 38 11.32 -0.16 -12.85
CA ILE A 38 10.68 -0.11 -14.18
C ILE A 38 11.12 1.14 -14.96
N LYS A 39 11.30 2.27 -14.27
CA LYS A 39 11.75 3.53 -14.86
C LYS A 39 13.27 3.61 -15.07
N GLY A 40 14.01 2.54 -14.79
CA GLY A 40 15.48 2.51 -14.93
C GLY A 40 16.20 3.50 -14.01
N LYS A 41 15.60 3.88 -12.87
CA LYS A 41 16.23 4.79 -11.92
C LYS A 41 17.26 4.05 -11.08
N ASP A 42 18.32 4.77 -10.69
CA ASP A 42 19.30 4.23 -9.75
C ASP A 42 18.64 3.94 -8.39
N LEU A 43 18.64 2.67 -8.03
CA LEU A 43 18.13 2.18 -6.75
C LEU A 43 19.09 2.41 -5.59
N ASN A 44 20.35 2.78 -5.82
CA ASN A 44 21.28 3.17 -4.74
C ASN A 44 21.06 4.61 -4.28
N ASN A 45 20.48 5.46 -5.12
CA ASN A 45 20.05 6.79 -4.75
C ASN A 45 18.89 6.77 -3.73
N GLU A 46 19.15 7.28 -2.53
CA GLU A 46 18.17 7.36 -1.43
C GLU A 46 16.92 8.15 -1.80
N THR A 47 17.06 9.24 -2.57
CA THR A 47 15.93 10.06 -3.02
C THR A 47 14.98 9.28 -3.93
N THR A 48 15.52 8.36 -4.73
CA THR A 48 14.72 7.46 -5.56
C THR A 48 13.84 6.57 -4.68
N ARG A 49 14.41 6.01 -3.60
CA ARG A 49 13.71 5.07 -2.69
C ARG A 49 12.84 5.76 -1.63
N MET A 50 13.03 7.06 -1.40
CA MET A 50 12.32 7.81 -0.36
C MET A 50 10.80 7.78 -0.56
N ILE A 51 10.09 7.28 0.45
CA ILE A 51 8.62 7.18 0.46
C ILE A 51 8.00 8.57 0.49
N ARG A 52 6.92 8.74 -0.26
CA ARG A 52 6.09 9.94 -0.28
C ARG A 52 4.69 9.61 0.21
N GLU A 53 3.97 10.63 0.67
CA GLU A 53 2.57 10.52 1.08
C GLU A 53 1.71 9.79 0.03
N SER A 54 1.89 10.11 -1.25
CA SER A 54 1.17 9.48 -2.36
C SER A 54 1.39 7.96 -2.45
N ASP A 55 2.59 7.47 -2.12
CA ASP A 55 2.91 6.05 -2.16
C ASP A 55 2.09 5.30 -1.10
N VAL A 56 1.91 5.92 0.08
CA VAL A 56 1.11 5.36 1.19
C VAL A 56 -0.38 5.39 0.85
N ILE A 57 -0.90 6.54 0.41
CA ILE A 57 -2.33 6.70 0.06
C ILE A 57 -2.73 5.71 -1.05
N GLN A 58 -1.93 5.57 -2.11
CA GLN A 58 -2.22 4.60 -3.17
C GLN A 58 -2.22 3.16 -2.66
N SER A 59 -1.36 2.84 -1.68
CA SER A 59 -1.29 1.51 -1.10
C SER A 59 -2.50 1.22 -0.21
N VAL A 60 -2.96 2.20 0.58
CA VAL A 60 -4.22 2.11 1.35
C VAL A 60 -5.39 1.82 0.42
N MET A 61 -5.52 2.58 -0.67
CA MET A 61 -6.61 2.40 -1.63
C MET A 61 -6.62 1.01 -2.26
N LYS A 62 -5.46 0.55 -2.75
CA LYS A 62 -5.32 -0.79 -3.34
C LYS A 62 -5.60 -1.90 -2.33
N TYR A 63 -5.13 -1.75 -1.10
CA TYR A 63 -5.33 -2.73 -0.04
C TYR A 63 -6.82 -2.87 0.32
N LYS A 64 -7.52 -1.74 0.53
CA LYS A 64 -8.97 -1.73 0.79
C LYS A 64 -9.79 -2.35 -0.34
N GLN A 65 -9.46 -2.05 -1.59
CA GLN A 65 -10.09 -2.68 -2.75
C GLN A 65 -9.93 -4.21 -2.73
N THR A 66 -8.75 -4.69 -2.33
CA THR A 66 -8.47 -6.14 -2.26
C THR A 66 -9.30 -6.82 -1.17
N ILE A 67 -9.40 -6.23 0.02
CA ILE A 67 -10.22 -6.77 1.12
C ILE A 67 -11.69 -6.87 0.71
N GLN A 68 -12.22 -5.82 0.07
CA GLN A 68 -13.60 -5.81 -0.40
C GLN A 68 -13.88 -6.94 -1.40
N VAL A 69 -12.96 -7.17 -2.34
CA VAL A 69 -13.08 -8.26 -3.33
C VAL A 69 -12.98 -9.63 -2.65
N SER A 70 -12.06 -9.82 -1.70
CA SER A 70 -11.91 -11.09 -0.97
C SER A 70 -13.15 -11.46 -0.15
N GLY A 71 -13.90 -10.49 0.37
CA GLY A 71 -15.18 -10.74 1.05
C GLY A 71 -16.31 -11.21 0.14
N THR A 72 -16.17 -11.08 -1.19
CA THR A 72 -17.20 -11.44 -2.19
C THR A 72 -16.96 -12.76 -2.91
N ILE A 73 -15.88 -13.48 -2.61
CA ILE A 73 -15.61 -14.79 -3.25
C ILE A 73 -16.51 -15.85 -2.59
N PRO A 74 -17.40 -16.53 -3.34
CA PRO A 74 -18.20 -17.60 -2.77
C PRO A 74 -17.29 -18.74 -2.30
N VAL A 75 -17.45 -19.13 -1.03
CA VAL A 75 -16.82 -20.33 -0.48
C VAL A 75 -17.49 -21.53 -1.16
N PHE A 76 -16.74 -22.28 -1.96
CA PHE A 76 -17.22 -23.54 -2.50
C PHE A 76 -17.26 -24.55 -1.34
N GLU A 77 -18.46 -24.93 -0.93
CA GLU A 77 -18.64 -26.10 -0.05
C GLU A 77 -18.27 -27.36 -0.83
N PRO A 78 -17.47 -28.28 -0.26
CA PRO A 78 -17.22 -29.57 -0.87
C PRO A 78 -18.55 -30.31 -1.05
N LEU A 79 -18.77 -30.89 -2.22
CA LEU A 79 -19.86 -31.85 -2.42
C LEU A 79 -19.46 -33.14 -1.70
N ASP A 80 -20.25 -33.53 -0.70
CA ASP A 80 -20.15 -34.83 0.00
C ASP A 80 -20.19 -36.02 -0.98
#